data_AF-A0A7W5H2M8-F1
#
_entry.id   AF-A0A7W5H2M8-F1
#
_cell.length_a   1.000
_cell.length_b   1.000
_cell.length_c   1.000
_cell.angle_alpha   90.00
_cell.angle_beta   90.00
_cell.angle_gamma   90.00
#
_symmetry.space_group_name_H-M   'P 1'
#
loop_
_entity.id
_entity.type
_entity.pdbx_description
1 polymer ?
#
loop_
_entity_poly.entity_id
_entity_poly.type
_entity_poly.pdbx_seq_one_letter_code
_entity_poly.pdbx_strand_id
1 'polypeptide(L)'
;MSSITFRSKIYRMSIRKMIFTTGLFVGLLANSTVLNEVSYADAVHIPATSEKSPAFSVPSDKRVPFGWPSIAIAPADEETATFVQWSGQELPPGDSVQLRVATALDSHEPLLLEIRVPSDPEPLGNIKLNFSPVFQIGELTLTRVQASRVLAEGILITRTVGNAPFHLFGPSASSSTSDIPDIPAMLQPHLMVAGETDRWAEYMKRLEGVDTVQPFGWMEGAILDGVFELAKVSDNEQLDHALSERINLYLHGDQLIYEDPKSVPCDNRVFGIEDSLPFAVIARTRPDHPTIELAIDFWKDKRRSSGYAEGCIQDGGLCSAEGSYTVGYPLMLIGRLRNDPQLVEMALDQFRIRKTLLVEEGDLWLRNSNGRRHMKNWARGVTWYFLGLVRGIAEAPEGTDTNDLRAEAIRTMDWVLQHQQDNGLWRNLFDLPSQTVDTSGSAGIAAALAIGASEGILPERARTAALKTKNGLTNFLTPDGLLAHGTPSNRSPEAQSNRRVIFPVGMGLTAQLIAALEKK
;
A
#
# COMPACT_ATOMS: atom_id res chain seq x y z
N MET A 1 -31.80 41.05 -68.26
CA MET A 1 -31.04 39.85 -68.66
C MET A 1 -31.08 38.85 -67.51
N SER A 2 -31.05 37.56 -67.86
CA SER A 2 -30.85 36.32 -67.07
C SER A 2 -29.98 36.48 -65.78
N SER A 3 -30.02 35.67 -64.71
CA SER A 3 -30.58 34.33 -64.36
C SER A 3 -30.21 34.02 -62.87
N ILE A 4 -30.70 33.04 -62.08
CA ILE A 4 -31.63 31.89 -62.24
C ILE A 4 -32.28 31.46 -60.89
N THR A 5 -33.16 30.45 -60.92
CA THR A 5 -33.90 29.71 -59.86
C THR A 5 -33.07 28.60 -59.14
N PHE A 6 -33.50 27.80 -58.12
CA PHE A 6 -34.46 27.87 -56.98
C PHE A 6 -34.44 26.50 -56.22
N ARG A 7 -35.10 26.41 -55.05
CA ARG A 7 -35.53 25.23 -54.22
C ARG A 7 -34.72 24.99 -52.94
N SER A 8 -35.23 25.01 -51.69
CA SER A 8 -36.54 24.76 -51.01
C SER A 8 -36.67 23.34 -50.43
N LYS A 9 -36.63 23.16 -49.09
CA LYS A 9 -37.80 23.15 -48.13
C LYS A 9 -38.39 21.70 -48.03
N ILE A 10 -38.67 21.09 -46.87
CA ILE A 10 -39.74 21.35 -45.88
C ILE A 10 -39.53 20.43 -44.64
N TYR A 11 -39.97 20.86 -43.45
CA TYR A 11 -40.33 20.00 -42.30
C TYR A 11 -41.54 20.62 -41.59
N ARG A 12 -42.62 19.88 -41.25
CA ARG A 12 -43.66 20.24 -40.25
C ARG A 12 -44.85 19.26 -40.13
N MET A 13 -45.21 18.90 -38.87
CA MET A 13 -46.59 18.84 -38.28
C MET A 13 -47.63 17.79 -38.83
N SER A 14 -48.70 17.34 -38.13
CA SER A 14 -49.20 17.49 -36.73
C SER A 14 -50.54 16.73 -36.44
N ILE A 15 -50.63 15.97 -35.33
CA ILE A 15 -51.77 15.81 -34.34
C ILE A 15 -53.22 15.39 -34.77
N ARG A 16 -53.85 14.45 -34.00
CA ARG A 16 -55.28 14.34 -33.50
C ARG A 16 -55.95 12.94 -33.66
N LYS A 17 -56.88 12.40 -32.83
CA LYS A 17 -57.33 12.56 -31.39
C LYS A 17 -58.48 11.54 -31.05
N MET A 18 -58.67 11.12 -29.77
CA MET A 18 -59.92 10.54 -29.12
C MET A 18 -60.41 9.12 -29.58
N ILE A 19 -61.14 8.25 -28.81
CA ILE A 19 -61.70 8.24 -27.42
C ILE A 19 -61.94 6.78 -26.86
N PHE A 20 -62.23 6.67 -25.54
CA PHE A 20 -62.54 5.50 -24.68
C PHE A 20 -63.68 4.52 -25.10
N THR A 21 -63.60 3.23 -24.69
CA THR A 21 -64.59 2.54 -23.80
C THR A 21 -64.00 1.29 -23.10
N THR A 22 -64.70 0.75 -22.09
CA THR A 22 -64.24 -0.14 -21.00
C THR A 22 -64.38 -1.66 -21.25
N GLY A 23 -63.57 -2.50 -20.59
CA GLY A 23 -63.75 -3.96 -20.51
C GLY A 23 -62.84 -4.63 -19.45
N LEU A 24 -63.32 -5.66 -18.75
CA LEU A 24 -62.71 -6.20 -17.51
C LEU A 24 -61.94 -7.53 -17.72
N PHE A 25 -60.86 -7.73 -16.94
CA PHE A 25 -60.35 -8.99 -16.36
C PHE A 25 -60.38 -10.32 -17.15
N VAL A 26 -59.19 -10.88 -17.45
CA VAL A 26 -58.72 -12.21 -16.97
C VAL A 26 -57.20 -12.12 -16.81
N GLY A 27 -56.64 -12.64 -15.70
CA GLY A 27 -55.20 -12.60 -15.43
C GLY A 27 -54.47 -13.90 -15.80
N LEU A 28 -53.17 -13.79 -16.09
CA LEU A 28 -52.21 -14.87 -15.87
C LEU A 28 -51.15 -14.37 -14.88
N LEU A 29 -51.03 -15.08 -13.74
CA LEU A 29 -49.92 -14.92 -12.82
C LEU A 29 -48.69 -15.61 -13.41
N ALA A 30 -47.85 -14.84 -14.10
CA ALA A 30 -46.47 -15.24 -14.34
C ALA A 30 -45.66 -14.85 -13.09
N ASN A 31 -45.33 -15.81 -12.24
CA ASN A 31 -44.34 -15.62 -11.18
C ASN A 31 -42.97 -15.40 -11.82
N SER A 32 -42.63 -14.14 -12.11
CA SER A 32 -41.25 -13.75 -12.37
C SER A 32 -40.50 -13.75 -11.04
N THR A 33 -40.00 -14.91 -10.63
CA THR A 33 -38.81 -14.95 -9.78
C THR A 33 -37.68 -14.29 -10.55
N VAL A 34 -37.45 -13.01 -10.26
CA VAL A 34 -36.20 -12.34 -10.60
C VAL A 34 -35.13 -13.04 -9.77
N LEU A 35 -34.53 -14.07 -10.36
CA LEU A 35 -33.21 -14.52 -9.94
C LEU A 35 -32.31 -13.32 -10.20
N ASN A 36 -31.85 -12.67 -9.12
CA ASN A 36 -30.73 -11.74 -9.23
C ASN A 36 -29.54 -12.56 -9.76
N GLU A 37 -29.18 -12.37 -11.02
CA GLU A 37 -27.88 -12.82 -11.51
C GLU A 37 -26.83 -12.10 -10.68
N VAL A 38 -26.15 -12.85 -9.80
CA VAL A 38 -25.02 -12.34 -9.05
C VAL A 38 -23.93 -12.02 -10.06
N SER A 39 -23.68 -10.73 -10.28
CA SER A 39 -22.63 -10.29 -11.19
C SER A 39 -21.27 -10.57 -10.58
N TYR A 40 -20.56 -11.55 -11.15
CA TYR A 40 -19.17 -11.87 -10.82
C TYR A 40 -18.18 -11.04 -11.66
N ALA A 41 -18.54 -9.79 -11.97
CA ALA A 41 -17.65 -8.87 -12.67
C ALA A 41 -16.38 -8.62 -11.85
N ASP A 42 -16.51 -8.42 -10.54
CA ASP A 42 -15.39 -8.13 -9.65
C ASP A 42 -14.76 -9.38 -9.04
N ALA A 43 -13.51 -9.26 -8.63
CA ALA A 43 -12.83 -10.28 -7.84
C ALA A 43 -13.56 -10.50 -6.50
N VAL A 44 -13.83 -11.76 -6.17
CA VAL A 44 -14.56 -12.15 -4.97
C VAL A 44 -13.60 -12.68 -3.91
N HIS A 45 -13.57 -12.02 -2.75
CA HIS A 45 -12.88 -12.51 -1.56
C HIS A 45 -13.88 -13.22 -0.65
N ILE A 46 -13.73 -14.53 -0.50
CA ILE A 46 -14.56 -15.38 0.37
C ILE A 46 -13.80 -15.57 1.69
N PRO A 47 -14.10 -14.80 2.75
CA PRO A 47 -13.43 -14.96 4.03
C PRO A 47 -13.82 -16.27 4.70
N ALA A 48 -12.91 -16.81 5.51
CA ALA A 48 -13.23 -17.87 6.45
C ALA A 48 -14.27 -17.38 7.47
N THR A 49 -15.06 -18.30 8.00
CA THR A 49 -16.18 -18.00 8.90
C THR A 49 -15.98 -18.51 10.32
N SER A 50 -15.01 -19.39 10.53
CA SER A 50 -14.64 -19.89 11.85
C SER A 50 -13.25 -20.53 11.85
N GLU A 51 -12.69 -20.62 13.04
CA GLU A 51 -11.39 -21.21 13.32
C GLU A 51 -11.44 -22.18 14.51
N LYS A 52 -10.41 -23.00 14.61
CA LYS A 52 -10.01 -23.68 15.85
C LYS A 52 -8.48 -23.68 15.92
N SER A 53 -7.94 -22.68 16.60
CA SER A 53 -6.51 -22.54 16.89
C SER A 53 -6.14 -23.14 18.24
N PRO A 54 -4.84 -23.43 18.49
CA PRO A 54 -4.33 -23.69 19.83
C PRO A 54 -4.53 -22.48 20.75
N ALA A 55 -4.56 -22.73 22.07
CA ALA A 55 -4.78 -21.70 23.09
C ALA A 55 -3.52 -20.84 23.39
N PHE A 56 -2.81 -20.39 22.35
CA PHE A 56 -1.74 -19.40 22.49
C PHE A 56 -2.30 -17.99 22.44
N SER A 57 -2.14 -17.25 23.54
CA SER A 57 -2.40 -15.82 23.56
C SER A 57 -1.35 -15.05 22.76
N VAL A 58 -1.76 -13.90 22.21
CA VAL A 58 -0.83 -12.84 21.80
C VAL A 58 0.16 -12.57 22.97
N PRO A 59 1.47 -12.45 22.72
CA PRO A 59 2.45 -12.12 23.77
C PRO A 59 2.06 -10.83 24.51
N SER A 60 2.22 -10.80 25.83
CA SER A 60 1.70 -9.72 26.69
C SER A 60 2.31 -8.33 26.44
N ASP A 61 3.45 -8.28 25.76
CA ASP A 61 4.14 -7.06 25.31
C ASP A 61 3.73 -6.61 23.90
N LYS A 62 2.90 -7.40 23.20
CA LYS A 62 2.46 -7.15 21.83
C LYS A 62 0.96 -6.87 21.74
N ARG A 63 0.54 -6.20 20.67
CA ARG A 63 -0.86 -5.97 20.32
C ARG A 63 -1.09 -6.27 18.84
N VAL A 64 -2.24 -6.84 18.51
CA VAL A 64 -2.73 -6.97 17.13
C VAL A 64 -3.40 -5.64 16.76
N PRO A 65 -3.12 -5.05 15.59
CA PRO A 65 -3.66 -3.75 15.22
C PRO A 65 -5.18 -3.68 15.35
N PHE A 66 -5.66 -2.52 15.79
CA PHE A 66 -7.08 -2.15 15.84
C PHE A 66 -7.98 -3.07 16.68
N GLY A 67 -7.40 -3.99 17.46
CA GLY A 67 -8.15 -5.00 18.21
C GLY A 67 -8.78 -6.09 17.32
N TRP A 68 -8.36 -6.19 16.06
CA TRP A 68 -8.88 -7.19 15.12
C TRP A 68 -8.54 -8.64 15.55
N PRO A 69 -9.36 -9.63 15.15
CA PRO A 69 -9.13 -11.02 15.51
C PRO A 69 -7.82 -11.55 14.94
N SER A 70 -7.16 -12.45 15.68
CA SER A 70 -5.96 -13.16 15.21
C SER A 70 -6.02 -14.63 15.58
N ILE A 71 -5.48 -15.47 14.72
CA ILE A 71 -5.33 -16.91 14.94
C ILE A 71 -3.86 -17.24 15.21
N ALA A 72 -3.59 -17.90 16.32
CA ALA A 72 -2.27 -18.41 16.63
C ALA A 72 -1.99 -19.68 15.84
N ILE A 73 -0.78 -19.80 15.28
CA ILE A 73 -0.34 -20.94 14.48
C ILE A 73 0.65 -21.80 15.26
N ALA A 74 0.24 -23.04 15.55
CA ALA A 74 1.05 -24.06 16.23
C ALA A 74 2.32 -24.43 15.44
N PRO A 75 3.38 -24.88 16.15
CA PRO A 75 4.50 -25.57 15.53
C PRO A 75 4.07 -26.95 14.99
N ALA A 76 4.89 -27.54 14.12
CA ALA A 76 4.65 -28.88 13.56
C ALA A 76 4.85 -30.05 14.53
N ASP A 77 5.45 -29.84 15.71
CA ASP A 77 5.65 -30.85 16.76
C ASP A 77 4.52 -30.88 17.81
N GLU A 78 3.55 -29.97 17.73
CA GLU A 78 2.31 -30.03 18.51
C GLU A 78 1.18 -30.73 17.75
N GLU A 79 0.40 -31.59 18.43
CA GLU A 79 -0.68 -32.37 17.82
C GLU A 79 -1.89 -31.52 17.33
N THR A 80 -1.96 -30.25 17.71
CA THR A 80 -3.05 -29.33 17.34
C THR A 80 -2.64 -28.37 16.22
N ALA A 81 -2.75 -28.81 14.96
CA ALA A 81 -2.72 -27.91 13.82
C ALA A 81 -3.87 -26.87 13.90
N THR A 82 -3.67 -25.68 13.32
CA THR A 82 -4.69 -24.62 13.32
C THR A 82 -5.71 -24.89 12.22
N PHE A 83 -6.96 -25.12 12.58
CA PHE A 83 -8.04 -25.36 11.63
C PHE A 83 -8.75 -24.05 11.29
N VAL A 84 -9.06 -23.83 10.02
CA VAL A 84 -9.80 -22.66 9.50
C VAL A 84 -10.86 -23.15 8.51
N GLN A 85 -12.09 -22.67 8.64
CA GLN A 85 -13.26 -23.20 7.92
C GLN A 85 -14.08 -22.09 7.24
N TRP A 86 -14.67 -22.43 6.10
CA TRP A 86 -15.63 -21.63 5.34
C TRP A 86 -17.04 -22.24 5.45
N SER A 87 -18.08 -21.43 5.29
CA SER A 87 -19.47 -21.88 5.38
C SER A 87 -20.13 -22.03 4.01
N GLY A 88 -20.23 -23.27 3.51
CA GLY A 88 -21.32 -23.74 2.64
C GLY A 88 -21.64 -23.00 1.33
N GLN A 89 -20.76 -22.11 0.86
CA GLN A 89 -20.93 -21.39 -0.41
C GLN A 89 -20.34 -22.20 -1.56
N GLU A 90 -20.99 -22.16 -2.73
CA GLU A 90 -20.40 -22.66 -3.97
C GLU A 90 -19.27 -21.74 -4.43
N LEU A 91 -18.23 -22.31 -5.04
CA LEU A 91 -17.11 -21.54 -5.59
C LEU A 91 -17.61 -20.69 -6.79
N PRO A 92 -17.52 -19.35 -6.75
CA PRO A 92 -17.85 -18.46 -7.87
C PRO A 92 -17.18 -18.89 -9.19
N PRO A 93 -17.66 -18.47 -10.37
CA PRO A 93 -16.92 -18.58 -11.64
C PRO A 93 -15.62 -17.74 -11.60
N GLY A 94 -14.68 -18.00 -12.54
CA GLY A 94 -13.37 -17.33 -12.60
C GLY A 94 -12.17 -18.29 -12.78
N ASP A 95 -11.17 -17.91 -13.57
CA ASP A 95 -10.08 -18.83 -13.97
C ASP A 95 -8.93 -18.95 -12.97
N SER A 96 -8.86 -18.04 -11.98
CA SER A 96 -7.80 -18.03 -10.96
C SER A 96 -8.41 -18.06 -9.56
N VAL A 97 -7.85 -18.90 -8.68
CA VAL A 97 -8.18 -18.96 -7.26
C VAL A 97 -6.90 -18.95 -6.42
N GLN A 98 -6.79 -18.00 -5.50
CA GLN A 98 -5.71 -17.93 -4.51
C GLN A 98 -6.28 -18.17 -3.12
N LEU A 99 -5.69 -19.07 -2.33
CA LEU A 99 -5.83 -19.04 -0.87
C LEU A 99 -4.84 -18.00 -0.33
N ARG A 100 -5.31 -17.11 0.54
CA ARG A 100 -4.49 -16.05 1.13
C ARG A 100 -4.68 -15.91 2.63
N VAL A 101 -3.62 -15.43 3.27
CA VAL A 101 -3.57 -15.09 4.69
C VAL A 101 -2.73 -13.83 4.87
N ALA A 102 -3.07 -12.98 5.85
CA ALA A 102 -2.26 -11.82 6.23
C ALA A 102 -1.68 -11.96 7.64
N THR A 103 -0.46 -11.44 7.82
CA THR A 103 0.28 -11.48 9.10
C THR A 103 -0.32 -10.49 10.10
N ALA A 104 -0.68 -10.94 11.32
CA ALA A 104 -1.24 -10.09 12.38
C ALA A 104 -0.19 -9.61 13.40
N LEU A 105 0.87 -10.38 13.62
CA LEU A 105 2.00 -9.98 14.47
C LEU A 105 3.31 -10.12 13.69
N ASP A 106 4.20 -9.15 13.89
CA ASP A 106 5.48 -9.08 13.21
C ASP A 106 6.39 -10.29 13.53
N SER A 107 7.00 -10.85 12.49
CA SER A 107 7.98 -11.92 12.58
C SER A 107 9.38 -11.43 12.20
N HIS A 108 10.37 -11.79 13.03
CA HIS A 108 11.78 -11.46 12.87
C HIS A 108 12.64 -12.67 12.46
N GLU A 109 12.04 -13.69 11.85
CA GLU A 109 12.69 -14.98 11.59
C GLU A 109 12.18 -15.68 10.31
N PRO A 110 12.87 -16.73 9.83
CA PRO A 110 12.34 -17.62 8.79
C PRO A 110 11.03 -18.28 9.24
N LEU A 111 10.05 -18.30 8.34
CA LEU A 111 8.69 -18.74 8.63
C LEU A 111 8.09 -19.41 7.39
N LEU A 112 7.68 -20.67 7.56
CA LEU A 112 7.02 -21.47 6.52
C LEU A 112 5.75 -22.10 7.10
N LEU A 113 4.63 -21.90 6.41
CA LEU A 113 3.34 -22.49 6.75
C LEU A 113 3.01 -23.55 5.70
N GLU A 114 2.82 -24.79 6.14
CA GLU A 114 2.28 -25.85 5.30
C GLU A 114 0.75 -25.83 5.40
N ILE A 115 0.07 -25.93 4.26
CA ILE A 115 -1.40 -25.94 4.16
C ILE A 115 -1.87 -27.31 3.70
N ARG A 116 -2.81 -27.91 4.43
CA ARG A 116 -3.45 -29.20 4.13
C ARG A 116 -4.98 -29.05 4.16
N VAL A 117 -5.71 -29.95 3.52
CA VAL A 117 -7.13 -30.17 3.83
C VAL A 117 -7.26 -31.41 4.72
N PRO A 118 -8.22 -31.48 5.67
CA PRO A 118 -8.27 -32.57 6.66
C PRO A 118 -8.31 -33.99 6.10
N SER A 119 -8.90 -34.21 4.92
CA SER A 119 -8.97 -35.54 4.29
C SER A 119 -7.73 -35.95 3.48
N ASP A 120 -6.76 -35.06 3.28
CA ASP A 120 -5.60 -35.32 2.41
C ASP A 120 -4.27 -35.43 3.19
N PRO A 121 -3.52 -36.54 3.05
CA PRO A 121 -2.17 -36.61 3.57
C PRO A 121 -1.17 -35.77 2.76
N GLU A 122 -1.48 -35.37 1.52
CA GLU A 122 -0.62 -34.49 0.73
C GLU A 122 -0.98 -33.01 0.95
N PRO A 123 -0.01 -32.12 1.19
CA PRO A 123 -0.27 -30.70 1.38
C PRO A 123 -0.72 -30.02 0.06
N LEU A 124 -1.63 -29.05 0.17
CA LEU A 124 -1.98 -28.15 -0.93
C LEU A 124 -0.77 -27.34 -1.40
N GLY A 125 0.14 -27.02 -0.46
CA GLY A 125 1.37 -26.29 -0.72
C GLY A 125 1.91 -25.61 0.54
N ASN A 126 2.83 -24.68 0.34
CA ASN A 126 3.47 -23.93 1.43
C ASN A 126 3.40 -22.42 1.18
N ILE A 127 3.04 -21.65 2.21
CA ILE A 127 3.08 -20.19 2.21
C ILE A 127 4.33 -19.74 2.97
N LYS A 128 5.23 -19.03 2.28
CA LYS A 128 6.49 -18.55 2.85
C LYS A 128 6.32 -17.12 3.38
N LEU A 129 6.61 -16.92 4.67
CA LEU A 129 6.44 -15.65 5.39
C LEU A 129 7.71 -15.24 6.18
N ASN A 130 8.93 -15.64 5.77
CA ASN A 130 10.14 -15.22 6.49
C ASN A 130 10.20 -13.69 6.66
N PHE A 131 10.47 -13.23 7.88
CA PHE A 131 10.61 -11.82 8.27
C PHE A 131 9.39 -10.97 7.86
N SER A 132 8.19 -11.55 7.98
CA SER A 132 6.93 -10.92 7.57
C SER A 132 6.55 -9.77 8.50
N PRO A 133 6.42 -8.53 7.99
CA PRO A 133 5.74 -7.47 8.72
C PRO A 133 4.23 -7.76 8.80
N VAL A 134 3.58 -7.11 9.76
CA VAL A 134 2.12 -7.06 9.84
C VAL A 134 1.52 -6.57 8.52
N PHE A 135 0.36 -7.11 8.14
CA PHE A 135 -0.33 -6.89 6.86
C PHE A 135 0.39 -7.36 5.58
N GLN A 136 1.55 -8.02 5.66
CA GLN A 136 2.08 -8.74 4.48
C GLN A 136 1.19 -9.94 4.17
N ILE A 137 0.83 -10.07 2.89
CA ILE A 137 -0.04 -11.12 2.37
C ILE A 137 0.83 -12.29 1.87
N GLY A 138 0.51 -13.49 2.35
CA GLY A 138 0.97 -14.75 1.77
C GLY A 138 -0.13 -15.36 0.90
N GLU A 139 0.24 -15.94 -0.24
CA GLU A 139 -0.70 -16.56 -1.17
C GLU A 139 -0.26 -17.97 -1.60
N LEU A 140 -1.25 -18.80 -1.95
CA LEU A 140 -1.10 -20.14 -2.51
C LEU A 140 -2.14 -20.33 -3.62
N THR A 141 -1.67 -20.58 -4.83
CA THR A 141 -2.55 -20.83 -5.98
C THR A 141 -3.16 -22.21 -5.89
N LEU A 142 -4.49 -22.27 -6.01
CA LEU A 142 -5.27 -23.49 -5.96
C LEU A 142 -5.90 -23.78 -7.32
N THR A 143 -5.95 -25.05 -7.69
CA THR A 143 -6.90 -25.51 -8.71
C THR A 143 -8.33 -25.36 -8.19
N ARG A 144 -9.31 -25.23 -9.09
CA ARG A 144 -10.74 -25.20 -8.70
C ARG A 144 -11.15 -26.41 -7.84
N VAL A 145 -10.60 -27.59 -8.09
CA VAL A 145 -10.86 -28.80 -7.28
C VAL A 145 -10.33 -28.64 -5.85
N GLN A 146 -9.11 -28.13 -5.67
CA GLN A 146 -8.56 -27.85 -4.35
C GLN A 146 -9.36 -26.75 -3.64
N ALA A 147 -9.71 -25.67 -4.33
CA ALA A 147 -10.52 -24.58 -3.76
C ALA A 147 -11.92 -25.05 -3.31
N SER A 148 -12.60 -25.91 -4.09
CA SER A 148 -13.87 -26.51 -3.68
C SER A 148 -13.73 -27.39 -2.44
N ARG A 149 -12.61 -28.11 -2.28
CA ARG A 149 -12.31 -28.86 -1.04
C ARG A 149 -12.03 -27.95 0.14
N VAL A 150 -11.31 -26.83 -0.05
CA VAL A 150 -11.12 -25.81 1.00
C VAL A 150 -12.46 -25.25 1.48
N LEU A 151 -13.40 -24.96 0.57
CA LEU A 151 -14.75 -24.50 0.94
C LEU A 151 -15.57 -25.56 1.70
N ALA A 152 -15.44 -26.84 1.32
CA ALA A 152 -16.22 -27.92 1.91
C ALA A 152 -15.64 -28.47 3.23
N GLU A 153 -14.33 -28.52 3.35
CA GLU A 153 -13.60 -29.22 4.42
C GLU A 153 -12.83 -28.28 5.36
N GLY A 154 -12.56 -27.04 4.95
CA GLY A 154 -11.60 -26.16 5.60
C GLY A 154 -10.13 -26.52 5.30
N ILE A 155 -9.22 -25.87 6.01
CA ILE A 155 -7.77 -26.13 5.96
C ILE A 155 -7.18 -26.36 7.35
N LEU A 156 -6.10 -27.13 7.38
CA LEU A 156 -5.16 -27.18 8.48
C LEU A 156 -3.92 -26.36 8.10
N ILE A 157 -3.53 -25.44 8.98
CA ILE A 157 -2.33 -24.61 8.88
C ILE A 157 -1.35 -25.07 9.95
N THR A 158 -0.15 -25.49 9.52
CA THR A 158 0.92 -25.96 10.41
C THR A 158 2.20 -25.19 10.13
N ARG A 159 2.87 -24.67 11.17
CA ARG A 159 4.15 -23.99 10.99
C ARG A 159 5.30 -25.00 10.97
N THR A 160 5.93 -25.19 9.81
CA THR A 160 7.04 -26.14 9.60
C THR A 160 8.42 -25.51 9.82
N VAL A 161 8.52 -24.18 9.83
CA VAL A 161 9.75 -23.41 10.15
C VAL A 161 9.39 -22.18 10.98
N GLY A 162 10.15 -21.88 12.04
CA GLY A 162 9.97 -20.73 12.93
C GLY A 162 9.57 -21.11 14.36
N ASN A 163 9.64 -20.15 15.29
CA ASN A 163 9.28 -20.30 16.70
C ASN A 163 7.79 -19.94 16.97
N ALA A 164 7.27 -20.36 18.13
CA ALA A 164 5.87 -20.21 18.50
C ALA A 164 5.67 -19.11 19.57
N PRO A 165 4.49 -18.46 19.62
CA PRO A 165 3.42 -18.49 18.62
C PRO A 165 3.66 -17.48 17.48
N PHE A 166 3.21 -17.82 16.27
CA PHE A 166 3.06 -16.85 15.17
C PHE A 166 1.57 -16.57 14.95
N HIS A 167 1.18 -15.34 14.64
CA HIS A 167 -0.23 -14.95 14.50
C HIS A 167 -0.54 -14.43 13.09
N LEU A 168 -1.54 -15.04 12.46
CA LEU A 168 -2.24 -14.50 11.28
C LEU A 168 -3.48 -13.75 11.74
N PHE A 169 -4.01 -12.86 10.89
CA PHE A 169 -5.35 -12.30 11.12
C PHE A 169 -6.39 -13.42 11.05
N GLY A 170 -7.44 -13.29 11.87
CA GLY A 170 -8.51 -14.29 12.00
C GLY A 170 -9.79 -13.91 11.25
N PRO A 171 -10.78 -14.82 11.17
CA PRO A 171 -12.10 -14.50 10.68
C PRO A 171 -12.81 -13.50 11.61
N SER A 172 -13.68 -12.65 11.06
CA SER A 172 -14.44 -11.69 11.88
C SER A 172 -15.56 -12.38 12.67
N ALA A 173 -15.61 -12.14 13.99
CA ALA A 173 -16.77 -12.46 14.80
C ALA A 173 -17.87 -11.43 14.53
N SER A 174 -19.11 -11.88 14.33
CA SER A 174 -20.22 -11.06 13.82
C SER A 174 -20.44 -9.75 14.60
N SER A 175 -20.28 -8.62 13.89
CA SER A 175 -20.57 -7.24 14.30
C SER A 175 -19.94 -6.81 15.63
N SER A 176 -18.78 -6.15 15.57
CA SER A 176 -18.31 -5.37 16.71
C SER A 176 -19.25 -4.18 16.96
N THR A 177 -19.44 -3.80 18.23
CA THR A 177 -20.11 -2.54 18.60
C THR A 177 -19.10 -1.41 18.81
N SER A 178 -17.99 -1.44 18.07
CA SER A 178 -16.88 -0.49 18.22
C SER A 178 -16.91 0.56 17.12
N ASP A 179 -16.32 1.72 17.38
CA ASP A 179 -16.15 2.78 16.37
C ASP A 179 -15.04 2.45 15.33
N ILE A 180 -14.38 1.29 15.48
CA ILE A 180 -13.37 0.76 14.56
C ILE A 180 -14.08 -0.15 13.55
N PRO A 181 -13.84 -0.01 12.23
CA PRO A 181 -14.42 -0.89 11.23
C PRO A 181 -13.95 -2.34 11.41
N ASP A 182 -14.84 -3.29 11.14
CA ASP A 182 -14.51 -4.73 11.13
C ASP A 182 -13.40 -5.04 10.11
N ILE A 183 -12.62 -6.09 10.37
CA ILE A 183 -11.46 -6.47 9.55
C ILE A 183 -11.86 -6.78 8.08
N PRO A 184 -11.21 -6.16 7.07
CA PRO A 184 -11.45 -6.46 5.65
C PRO A 184 -11.29 -7.93 5.29
N ALA A 185 -12.17 -8.42 4.41
CA ALA A 185 -12.15 -9.82 3.95
C ALA A 185 -10.79 -10.23 3.35
N MET A 186 -10.05 -9.29 2.73
CA MET A 186 -8.71 -9.53 2.20
C MET A 186 -7.63 -9.79 3.26
N LEU A 187 -7.82 -9.32 4.49
CA LEU A 187 -6.86 -9.49 5.58
C LEU A 187 -7.18 -10.74 6.42
N GLN A 188 -8.45 -11.14 6.45
CA GLN A 188 -8.87 -12.45 6.96
C GLN A 188 -8.28 -13.59 6.08
N PRO A 189 -8.19 -14.83 6.60
CA PRO A 189 -7.93 -16.00 5.77
C PRO A 189 -9.05 -16.14 4.73
N HIS A 190 -8.75 -16.13 3.44
CA HIS A 190 -9.77 -16.08 2.40
C HIS A 190 -9.38 -16.81 1.11
N LEU A 191 -10.38 -17.19 0.33
CA LEU A 191 -10.21 -17.54 -1.08
C LEU A 191 -10.51 -16.30 -1.92
N MET A 192 -9.53 -15.83 -2.69
CA MET A 192 -9.76 -14.83 -3.74
C MET A 192 -10.03 -15.57 -5.05
N VAL A 193 -11.18 -15.29 -5.68
CA VAL A 193 -11.54 -15.77 -7.02
C VAL A 193 -11.54 -14.58 -7.97
N ALA A 194 -10.83 -14.71 -9.10
CA ALA A 194 -10.73 -13.66 -10.10
C ALA A 194 -12.06 -13.41 -10.83
N GLY A 195 -12.48 -12.15 -10.91
CA GLY A 195 -13.56 -11.68 -11.78
C GLY A 195 -13.06 -11.31 -13.19
N GLU A 196 -13.87 -10.55 -13.91
CA GLU A 196 -13.62 -10.06 -15.28
C GLU A 196 -13.19 -8.57 -15.34
N THR A 197 -13.36 -7.82 -14.25
CA THR A 197 -13.01 -6.39 -14.12
C THR A 197 -11.51 -6.16 -14.36
N ASP A 198 -11.17 -5.05 -15.02
CA ASP A 198 -9.78 -4.70 -15.29
C ASP A 198 -8.97 -4.50 -14.00
N ARG A 199 -7.71 -4.95 -14.02
CA ARG A 199 -6.85 -4.95 -12.84
C ARG A 199 -6.54 -3.56 -12.30
N TRP A 200 -6.60 -2.49 -13.11
CA TRP A 200 -6.50 -1.12 -12.60
C TRP A 200 -7.79 -0.64 -11.94
N ALA A 201 -8.96 -1.09 -12.41
CA ALA A 201 -10.24 -0.80 -11.75
C ALA A 201 -10.34 -1.55 -10.40
N GLU A 202 -9.90 -2.81 -10.33
CA GLU A 202 -9.76 -3.52 -9.06
C GLU A 202 -8.75 -2.84 -8.12
N TYR A 203 -7.60 -2.42 -8.65
CA TYR A 203 -6.59 -1.69 -7.87
C TYR A 203 -7.16 -0.43 -7.20
N MET A 204 -8.03 0.31 -7.89
CA MET A 204 -8.69 1.50 -7.31
C MET A 204 -9.65 1.12 -6.18
N LYS A 205 -10.44 0.05 -6.33
CA LYS A 205 -11.35 -0.45 -5.28
C LYS A 205 -10.62 -0.81 -3.99
N ARG A 206 -9.38 -1.35 -4.09
CA ARG A 206 -8.52 -1.65 -2.93
C ARG A 206 -8.00 -0.41 -2.19
N LEU A 207 -8.18 0.80 -2.75
CA LEU A 207 -7.84 2.09 -2.14
C LEU A 207 -9.07 2.86 -1.64
N GLU A 208 -10.27 2.53 -2.14
CA GLU A 208 -11.59 3.09 -1.76
C GLU A 208 -12.11 2.59 -0.40
N GLY A 209 -11.26 1.95 0.40
CA GLY A 209 -11.52 1.55 1.78
C GLY A 209 -10.23 1.22 2.53
N VAL A 210 -10.35 0.50 3.66
CA VAL A 210 -9.21 0.08 4.51
C VAL A 210 -8.57 -1.25 4.10
N ASP A 211 -8.98 -1.83 2.96
CA ASP A 211 -8.46 -3.05 2.30
C ASP A 211 -6.93 -3.18 2.29
N THR A 212 -6.23 -2.05 2.12
CA THR A 212 -4.77 -1.96 2.01
C THR A 212 -4.16 -1.14 3.15
N VAL A 213 -4.78 -1.13 4.33
CA VAL A 213 -4.18 -0.57 5.55
C VAL A 213 -2.89 -1.28 5.91
N GLN A 214 -1.91 -0.54 6.43
CA GLN A 214 -0.58 -0.99 6.81
C GLN A 214 -0.26 -0.60 8.26
N PRO A 215 0.92 -0.91 8.83
CA PRO A 215 1.31 -0.35 10.12
C PRO A 215 1.52 1.16 9.99
N PHE A 216 1.18 1.91 11.04
CA PHE A 216 1.46 3.34 11.10
C PHE A 216 2.96 3.60 10.91
N GLY A 217 3.28 4.62 10.11
CA GLY A 217 4.65 4.96 9.72
C GLY A 217 4.83 4.98 8.21
N TRP A 218 6.02 4.67 7.71
CA TRP A 218 6.31 4.77 6.27
C TRP A 218 5.42 3.92 5.37
N MET A 219 4.89 2.81 5.91
CA MET A 219 4.03 1.90 5.15
C MET A 219 2.65 2.53 4.93
N GLU A 220 1.90 2.86 5.99
CA GLU A 220 0.61 3.54 5.84
C GLU A 220 0.77 4.96 5.30
N GLY A 221 1.82 5.70 5.69
CA GLY A 221 2.09 7.05 5.20
C GLY A 221 2.24 7.13 3.66
N ALA A 222 2.83 6.10 3.03
CA ALA A 222 2.90 6.02 1.58
C ALA A 222 1.54 5.70 0.92
N ILE A 223 0.66 4.97 1.62
CA ILE A 223 -0.73 4.74 1.21
C ILE A 223 -1.53 6.04 1.36
N LEU A 224 -1.47 6.71 2.50
CA LEU A 224 -2.15 7.99 2.77
C LEU A 224 -1.74 9.07 1.76
N ASP A 225 -0.45 9.22 1.45
CA ASP A 225 0.03 10.13 0.40
C ASP A 225 -0.59 9.77 -0.97
N GLY A 226 -0.74 8.48 -1.28
CA GLY A 226 -1.31 7.99 -2.53
C GLY A 226 -2.81 8.25 -2.64
N VAL A 227 -3.57 7.86 -1.62
CA VAL A 227 -5.02 8.05 -1.53
C VAL A 227 -5.36 9.54 -1.51
N PHE A 228 -4.63 10.36 -0.75
CA PHE A 228 -4.83 11.81 -0.71
C PHE A 228 -4.63 12.45 -2.09
N GLU A 229 -3.52 12.17 -2.78
CA GLU A 229 -3.27 12.77 -4.10
C GLU A 229 -4.28 12.27 -5.14
N LEU A 230 -4.66 10.98 -5.12
CA LEU A 230 -5.71 10.45 -6.01
C LEU A 230 -7.07 11.10 -5.77
N ALA A 231 -7.53 11.22 -4.52
CA ALA A 231 -8.79 11.89 -4.19
C ALA A 231 -8.81 13.33 -4.75
N LYS A 232 -7.69 14.05 -4.61
CA LYS A 232 -7.56 15.46 -5.06
C LYS A 232 -7.50 15.64 -6.58
N VAL A 233 -7.10 14.64 -7.37
CA VAL A 233 -7.11 14.73 -8.85
C VAL A 233 -8.35 14.11 -9.50
N SER A 234 -9.02 13.17 -8.83
CA SER A 234 -10.15 12.41 -9.38
C SER A 234 -11.54 12.87 -8.93
N ASP A 235 -11.63 13.72 -7.89
CA ASP A 235 -12.90 14.17 -7.28
C ASP A 235 -13.78 12.97 -6.81
N ASN A 236 -13.11 11.90 -6.36
CA ASN A 236 -13.72 10.65 -5.92
C ASN A 236 -13.99 10.70 -4.40
N GLU A 237 -15.27 10.86 -4.03
CA GLU A 237 -15.73 10.93 -2.63
C GLU A 237 -15.41 9.65 -1.83
N GLN A 238 -15.36 8.48 -2.47
CA GLN A 238 -15.00 7.22 -1.81
C GLN A 238 -13.54 7.22 -1.35
N LEU A 239 -12.62 7.84 -2.11
CA LEU A 239 -11.21 7.99 -1.68
C LEU A 239 -11.05 9.01 -0.54
N ASP A 240 -11.78 10.13 -0.54
CA ASP A 240 -11.78 11.07 0.60
C ASP A 240 -12.39 10.44 1.88
N HIS A 241 -13.41 9.56 1.73
CA HIS A 241 -13.95 8.74 2.83
C HIS A 241 -12.92 7.74 3.35
N ALA A 242 -12.34 6.92 2.47
CA ALA A 242 -11.34 5.91 2.80
C ALA A 242 -10.11 6.53 3.48
N LEU A 243 -9.67 7.71 3.04
CA LEU A 243 -8.60 8.46 3.70
C LEU A 243 -8.96 8.81 5.15
N SER A 244 -10.20 9.23 5.38
CA SER A 244 -10.69 9.61 6.70
C SER A 244 -10.81 8.40 7.64
N GLU A 245 -11.31 7.27 7.14
CA GLU A 245 -11.37 5.99 7.87
C GLU A 245 -9.97 5.50 8.26
N ARG A 246 -9.01 5.52 7.32
CA ARG A 246 -7.62 5.11 7.58
C ARG A 246 -6.96 5.92 8.68
N ILE A 247 -7.13 7.24 8.68
CA ILE A 247 -6.55 8.08 9.74
C ILE A 247 -7.28 7.83 11.08
N ASN A 248 -8.58 7.57 11.08
CA ASN A 248 -9.36 7.24 12.29
C ASN A 248 -8.95 5.92 12.95
N LEU A 249 -8.38 4.97 12.20
CA LEU A 249 -7.85 3.74 12.79
C LEU A 249 -6.75 3.99 13.83
N TYR A 250 -5.99 5.09 13.69
CA TYR A 250 -4.88 5.45 14.59
C TYR A 250 -5.15 6.69 15.47
N LEU A 251 -6.06 7.58 15.06
CA LEU A 251 -6.37 8.81 15.81
C LEU A 251 -7.68 8.65 16.57
N HIS A 252 -7.57 8.32 17.86
CA HIS A 252 -8.71 8.05 18.75
C HIS A 252 -8.94 9.27 19.65
N GLY A 253 -9.80 10.18 19.21
CA GLY A 253 -9.85 11.53 19.77
C GLY A 253 -8.48 12.21 19.58
N ASP A 254 -7.96 12.84 20.63
CA ASP A 254 -6.63 13.48 20.61
C ASP A 254 -5.45 12.49 20.61
N GLN A 255 -5.70 11.18 20.76
CA GLN A 255 -4.65 10.18 20.98
C GLN A 255 -4.16 9.53 19.69
N LEU A 256 -2.86 9.24 19.62
CA LEU A 256 -2.25 8.38 18.60
C LEU A 256 -2.13 6.96 19.16
N ILE A 257 -2.79 5.98 18.56
CA ILE A 257 -2.82 4.57 18.98
C ILE A 257 -2.26 3.70 17.85
N TYR A 258 -1.12 3.04 18.08
CA TYR A 258 -0.48 2.15 17.09
C TYR A 258 0.60 1.26 17.74
N GLU A 259 1.19 0.35 16.95
CA GLU A 259 2.30 -0.51 17.36
C GLU A 259 3.58 -0.23 16.57
N ASP A 260 4.75 -0.40 17.20
CA ASP A 260 6.04 -0.35 16.51
C ASP A 260 6.17 -1.47 15.44
N PRO A 261 7.23 -1.44 14.61
CA PRO A 261 7.47 -2.50 13.64
C PRO A 261 7.63 -3.93 14.22
N LYS A 262 7.64 -4.13 15.55
CA LYS A 262 7.70 -5.44 16.23
C LYS A 262 6.35 -5.85 16.86
N SER A 263 5.29 -5.07 16.62
CA SER A 263 3.97 -5.17 17.22
C SER A 263 3.88 -4.77 18.70
N VAL A 264 4.81 -3.96 19.22
CA VAL A 264 4.77 -3.43 20.60
C VAL A 264 4.02 -2.09 20.63
N PRO A 265 3.00 -1.90 21.49
CA PRO A 265 2.26 -0.64 21.60
C PRO A 265 3.14 0.62 21.77
N CYS A 266 2.80 1.66 21.01
CA CYS A 266 3.49 2.94 20.91
C CYS A 266 2.59 4.15 21.11
N ASP A 267 1.53 3.96 21.91
CA ASP A 267 0.50 4.96 22.11
C ASP A 267 1.06 6.30 22.60
N ASN A 268 0.62 7.39 21.96
CA ASN A 268 0.97 8.79 22.23
C ASN A 268 2.48 9.12 22.20
N ARG A 269 3.27 8.40 21.40
CA ARG A 269 4.68 8.71 21.11
C ARG A 269 5.02 8.36 19.67
N VAL A 270 6.14 8.86 19.15
CA VAL A 270 6.73 8.39 17.89
C VAL A 270 7.90 7.46 18.23
N PHE A 271 7.93 6.25 17.68
CA PHE A 271 8.93 5.23 18.03
C PHE A 271 10.28 5.47 17.31
N GLY A 272 10.27 5.69 16.00
CA GLY A 272 11.45 5.93 15.17
C GLY A 272 11.18 6.85 13.98
N ILE A 273 12.24 7.24 13.26
CA ILE A 273 12.14 8.19 12.14
C ILE A 273 11.34 7.64 10.96
N GLU A 274 11.23 6.32 10.85
CA GLU A 274 10.40 5.65 9.87
C GLU A 274 8.90 5.84 10.14
N ASP A 275 8.51 6.20 11.37
CA ASP A 275 7.10 6.36 11.77
C ASP A 275 6.52 7.74 11.43
N SER A 276 7.35 8.71 11.01
CA SER A 276 6.92 10.11 10.94
C SER A 276 6.30 10.55 9.60
N LEU A 277 6.15 9.64 8.63
CA LEU A 277 5.52 9.94 7.33
C LEU A 277 4.02 10.31 7.41
N PRO A 278 3.14 9.60 8.16
CA PRO A 278 1.70 9.88 8.19
C PRO A 278 1.35 11.30 8.63
N PHE A 279 2.21 11.95 9.42
CA PHE A 279 2.01 13.33 9.88
C PHE A 279 1.93 14.34 8.73
N ALA A 280 2.48 14.04 7.55
CA ALA A 280 2.27 14.85 6.35
C ALA A 280 0.78 14.97 6.00
N VAL A 281 0.08 13.85 5.92
CA VAL A 281 -1.34 13.82 5.52
C VAL A 281 -2.26 14.19 6.69
N ILE A 282 -1.88 13.85 7.93
CA ILE A 282 -2.58 14.35 9.12
C ILE A 282 -2.52 15.88 9.16
N ALA A 283 -1.37 16.52 8.93
CA ALA A 283 -1.28 17.98 8.91
C ALA A 283 -2.08 18.64 7.76
N ARG A 284 -2.19 17.97 6.59
CA ARG A 284 -3.02 18.44 5.47
C ARG A 284 -4.53 18.33 5.75
N THR A 285 -4.96 17.38 6.56
CA THR A 285 -6.40 17.05 6.75
C THR A 285 -6.96 17.43 8.12
N ARG A 286 -6.10 17.52 9.14
CA ARG A 286 -6.41 17.79 10.55
C ARG A 286 -5.30 18.71 11.14
N PRO A 287 -5.11 19.94 10.61
CA PRO A 287 -3.95 20.79 10.92
C PRO A 287 -3.81 21.17 12.40
N ASP A 288 -4.92 21.18 13.14
CA ASP A 288 -5.00 21.51 14.57
C ASP A 288 -4.87 20.27 15.50
N HIS A 289 -4.66 19.07 14.95
CA HIS A 289 -4.61 17.84 15.74
C HIS A 289 -3.36 17.78 16.62
N PRO A 290 -3.48 17.52 17.95
CA PRO A 290 -2.36 17.63 18.88
C PRO A 290 -1.21 16.65 18.62
N THR A 291 -1.46 15.55 17.92
CA THR A 291 -0.42 14.58 17.54
C THR A 291 0.64 15.15 16.58
N ILE A 292 0.38 16.29 15.93
CA ILE A 292 1.39 16.99 15.12
C ILE A 292 2.51 17.55 16.03
N GLU A 293 2.21 17.97 17.26
CA GLU A 293 3.26 18.37 18.22
C GLU A 293 4.12 17.18 18.64
N LEU A 294 3.54 15.98 18.80
CA LEU A 294 4.30 14.76 19.11
C LEU A 294 5.39 14.48 18.05
N ALA A 295 5.09 14.72 16.77
CA ALA A 295 6.04 14.58 15.68
C ALA A 295 7.13 15.67 15.74
N ILE A 296 6.74 16.93 15.98
CA ILE A 296 7.66 18.07 16.06
C ILE A 296 8.63 17.93 17.24
N ASP A 297 8.15 17.55 18.41
CA ASP A 297 8.98 17.35 19.60
C ASP A 297 9.90 16.13 19.44
N PHE A 298 9.41 15.04 18.84
CA PHE A 298 10.24 13.90 18.43
C PHE A 298 11.37 14.31 17.47
N TRP A 299 11.07 15.12 16.44
CA TRP A 299 12.09 15.60 15.50
C TRP A 299 13.11 16.53 16.16
N LYS A 300 12.70 17.36 17.12
CA LYS A 300 13.61 18.21 17.91
C LYS A 300 14.53 17.36 18.81
N ASP A 301 14.00 16.36 19.51
CA ASP A 301 14.78 15.42 20.34
C ASP A 301 15.79 14.62 19.53
N LYS A 302 15.37 14.09 18.37
CA LYS A 302 16.19 13.25 17.48
C LYS A 302 17.18 14.04 16.62
N ARG A 303 17.13 15.37 16.60
CA ARG A 303 18.06 16.20 15.80
C ARG A 303 19.43 16.24 16.46
N ARG A 304 20.43 15.68 15.79
CA ARG A 304 21.82 15.63 16.31
C ARG A 304 22.40 17.02 16.48
N SER A 305 22.77 17.36 17.71
CA SER A 305 23.34 18.66 18.08
C SER A 305 24.81 18.85 17.69
N SER A 306 25.56 17.78 17.43
CA SER A 306 26.98 17.86 17.04
C SER A 306 27.52 16.57 16.41
N GLY A 307 28.62 16.72 15.65
CA GLY A 307 29.49 15.63 15.21
C GLY A 307 29.12 15.01 13.87
N TYR A 308 29.38 13.71 13.69
CA TYR A 308 29.03 13.03 12.44
C TYR A 308 27.51 13.10 12.20
N ALA A 309 27.09 13.60 11.04
CA ALA A 309 25.67 13.88 10.75
C ALA A 309 25.01 14.89 11.70
N GLU A 310 25.73 15.92 12.15
CA GLU A 310 25.16 17.10 12.82
C GLU A 310 23.99 17.70 12.01
N GLY A 311 22.90 18.08 12.68
CA GLY A 311 21.64 18.53 12.06
C GLY A 311 20.73 17.40 11.55
N CYS A 312 21.24 16.17 11.42
CA CYS A 312 20.44 15.02 10.98
C CYS A 312 19.49 14.56 12.09
N ILE A 313 18.24 14.33 11.71
CA ILE A 313 17.24 13.65 12.51
C ILE A 313 17.30 12.16 12.15
N GLN A 314 17.71 11.34 13.12
CA GLN A 314 18.02 9.93 12.89
C GLN A 314 17.91 9.08 14.16
N ASP A 315 17.70 7.78 13.98
CA ASP A 315 17.74 6.82 15.09
C ASP A 315 19.18 6.40 15.41
N GLY A 316 19.66 6.87 16.57
CA GLY A 316 21.02 6.58 17.05
C GLY A 316 22.11 7.06 16.08
N GLY A 317 23.05 6.17 15.76
CA GLY A 317 24.17 6.46 14.85
C GLY A 317 23.89 6.30 13.35
N LEU A 318 22.66 5.95 12.96
CA LEU A 318 22.33 5.51 11.61
C LEU A 318 21.63 6.60 10.79
N CYS A 319 22.35 7.27 9.88
CA CYS A 319 21.70 8.09 8.86
C CYS A 319 21.13 7.16 7.77
N SER A 320 19.89 7.37 7.33
CA SER A 320 19.26 6.53 6.31
C SER A 320 18.41 7.31 5.30
N ALA A 321 18.28 6.75 4.11
CA ALA A 321 17.55 7.33 2.98
C ALA A 321 16.04 7.39 3.23
N GLU A 322 15.49 6.47 4.05
CA GLU A 322 14.11 6.51 4.55
C GLU A 322 13.76 7.93 5.03
N GLY A 323 14.62 8.55 5.83
CA GLY A 323 14.40 9.88 6.41
C GLY A 323 14.35 11.06 5.44
N SER A 324 14.75 10.91 4.16
CA SER A 324 14.44 11.94 3.16
C SER A 324 12.92 12.02 2.96
N TYR A 325 12.25 10.87 2.88
CA TYR A 325 10.80 10.79 2.67
C TYR A 325 10.02 10.84 3.99
N THR A 326 10.46 10.12 5.03
CA THR A 326 9.71 10.02 6.28
C THR A 326 9.90 11.19 7.25
N VAL A 327 10.96 12.00 7.08
CA VAL A 327 11.26 13.15 7.96
C VAL A 327 11.36 14.46 7.18
N GLY A 328 12.21 14.52 6.15
CA GLY A 328 12.45 15.76 5.38
C GLY A 328 11.19 16.32 4.72
N TYR A 329 10.41 15.46 4.04
CA TYR A 329 9.15 15.86 3.42
C TYR A 329 8.08 16.33 4.44
N PRO A 330 7.73 15.57 5.49
CA PRO A 330 6.78 16.03 6.51
C PRO A 330 7.19 17.32 7.21
N LEU A 331 8.49 17.49 7.55
CA LEU A 331 9.00 18.73 8.12
C LEU A 331 8.77 19.93 7.19
N MET A 332 9.08 19.79 5.89
CA MET A 332 8.90 20.87 4.93
C MET A 332 7.42 21.25 4.79
N LEU A 333 6.56 20.25 4.61
CA LEU A 333 5.11 20.42 4.48
C LEU A 333 4.51 21.09 5.72
N ILE A 334 4.83 20.62 6.92
CA ILE A 334 4.31 21.18 8.18
C ILE A 334 4.88 22.59 8.42
N GLY A 335 6.17 22.80 8.13
CA GLY A 335 6.80 24.12 8.18
C GLY A 335 6.11 25.12 7.25
N ARG A 336 5.80 24.73 6.00
CA ARG A 336 5.01 25.53 5.06
C ARG A 336 3.60 25.80 5.58
N LEU A 337 2.87 24.77 6.01
CA LEU A 337 1.48 24.90 6.49
C LEU A 337 1.37 25.82 7.72
N ARG A 338 2.37 25.79 8.62
CA ARG A 338 2.41 26.59 9.85
C ARG A 338 3.14 27.93 9.71
N ASN A 339 3.75 28.20 8.56
CA ASN A 339 4.69 29.31 8.35
C ASN A 339 5.84 29.31 9.39
N ASP A 340 6.33 28.12 9.75
CA ASP A 340 7.44 27.95 10.69
C ASP A 340 8.77 27.78 9.93
N PRO A 341 9.63 28.82 9.88
CA PRO A 341 10.91 28.74 9.17
C PRO A 341 11.91 27.78 9.85
N GLN A 342 11.77 27.46 11.14
CA GLN A 342 12.68 26.52 11.80
C GLN A 342 12.47 25.09 11.29
N LEU A 343 11.22 24.68 11.07
CA LEU A 343 10.90 23.38 10.48
C LEU A 343 11.35 23.29 9.02
N VAL A 344 11.26 24.39 8.26
CA VAL A 344 11.75 24.49 6.88
C VAL A 344 13.28 24.33 6.83
N GLU A 345 14.03 25.04 7.67
CA GLU A 345 15.50 24.86 7.75
C GLU A 345 15.87 23.43 8.21
N MET A 346 15.16 22.87 9.19
CA MET A 346 15.35 21.47 9.61
C MET A 346 15.08 20.48 8.46
N ALA A 347 14.13 20.76 7.57
CA ALA A 347 13.88 19.96 6.38
C ALA A 347 15.01 20.06 5.34
N LEU A 348 15.48 21.28 5.06
CA LEU A 348 16.62 21.51 4.15
C LEU A 348 17.88 20.76 4.61
N ASP A 349 18.18 20.81 5.92
CA ASP A 349 19.22 20.00 6.54
C ASP A 349 19.04 18.50 6.23
N GLN A 350 17.83 17.96 6.37
CA GLN A 350 17.57 16.54 6.16
C GLN A 350 17.93 16.07 4.76
N PHE A 351 17.68 16.90 3.74
CA PHE A 351 18.04 16.60 2.34
C PHE A 351 19.54 16.79 2.09
N ARG A 352 20.11 17.91 2.52
CA ARG A 352 21.52 18.27 2.28
C ARG A 352 22.49 17.31 2.97
N ILE A 353 22.19 16.93 4.21
CA ILE A 353 23.01 15.96 4.96
C ILE A 353 22.90 14.57 4.33
N ARG A 354 21.70 14.11 3.98
CA ARG A 354 21.53 12.80 3.32
C ARG A 354 22.23 12.74 1.98
N LYS A 355 22.20 13.80 1.16
CA LYS A 355 23.00 13.92 -0.06
C LYS A 355 24.49 13.70 0.22
N THR A 356 25.06 14.43 1.18
CA THR A 356 26.48 14.33 1.55
C THR A 356 26.88 12.95 2.08
N LEU A 357 26.01 12.27 2.84
CA LEU A 357 26.36 11.02 3.53
C LEU A 357 26.01 9.75 2.75
N LEU A 358 25.00 9.79 1.88
CA LEU A 358 24.41 8.63 1.21
C LEU A 358 24.73 8.56 -0.29
N VAL A 359 25.23 9.64 -0.91
CA VAL A 359 25.68 9.64 -2.31
C VAL A 359 27.21 9.56 -2.35
N GLU A 360 27.74 8.70 -3.23
CA GLU A 360 29.18 8.57 -3.48
C GLU A 360 29.41 8.19 -4.95
N GLU A 361 30.23 8.96 -5.67
CA GLU A 361 30.54 8.73 -7.10
C GLU A 361 29.32 8.58 -8.03
N GLY A 362 28.15 9.05 -7.59
CA GLY A 362 26.87 8.95 -8.28
C GLY A 362 25.96 7.84 -7.75
N ASP A 363 26.54 6.81 -7.14
CA ASP A 363 25.84 5.71 -6.46
C ASP A 363 25.12 6.18 -5.20
N LEU A 364 24.08 5.43 -4.81
CA LEU A 364 23.19 5.76 -3.71
C LEU A 364 23.13 4.63 -2.69
N TRP A 365 23.36 4.94 -1.42
CA TRP A 365 23.38 3.98 -0.33
C TRP A 365 22.18 4.17 0.58
N LEU A 366 21.49 3.09 0.98
CA LEU A 366 20.34 3.21 1.90
C LEU A 366 20.75 3.83 3.24
N ARG A 367 21.92 3.46 3.75
CA ARG A 367 22.31 3.70 5.16
C ARG A 367 23.77 4.09 5.29
N ASN A 368 24.07 4.96 6.25
CA ASN A 368 25.41 5.28 6.70
C ASN A 368 25.51 5.24 8.24
N SER A 369 26.30 4.31 8.76
CA SER A 369 26.55 4.09 10.18
C SER A 369 27.89 4.71 10.54
N ASN A 370 27.90 5.97 11.00
CA ASN A 370 29.11 6.71 11.40
C ASN A 370 30.30 6.60 10.41
N GLY A 371 30.04 6.80 9.11
CA GLY A 371 31.04 6.75 8.04
C GLY A 371 31.02 5.46 7.21
N ARG A 372 30.39 4.38 7.70
CA ARG A 372 30.24 3.12 6.95
C ARG A 372 28.93 3.06 6.19
N ARG A 373 28.98 3.04 4.85
CA ARG A 373 27.79 2.90 4.00
C ARG A 373 27.33 1.44 3.85
N HIS A 374 26.02 1.25 3.68
CA HIS A 374 25.36 -0.06 3.58
C HIS A 374 24.23 -0.04 2.54
N MET A 375 23.96 -1.21 1.93
CA MET A 375 22.91 -1.44 0.92
C MET A 375 22.96 -0.44 -0.24
N LYS A 376 24.04 -0.57 -1.04
CA LYS A 376 24.28 0.17 -2.28
C LYS A 376 23.17 -0.10 -3.31
N ASN A 377 22.78 0.92 -4.05
CA ASN A 377 21.99 0.89 -5.29
C ASN A 377 20.69 0.08 -5.22
N TRP A 378 20.08 0.04 -4.04
CA TRP A 378 18.86 -0.71 -3.77
C TRP A 378 17.63 0.13 -4.13
N ALA A 379 16.77 -0.39 -5.01
CA ALA A 379 15.69 0.35 -5.66
C ALA A 379 14.75 1.07 -4.67
N ARG A 380 14.45 0.45 -3.53
CA ARG A 380 13.63 1.07 -2.49
C ARG A 380 14.39 2.10 -1.64
N GLY A 381 15.72 1.99 -1.49
CA GLY A 381 16.55 3.06 -0.93
C GLY A 381 16.65 4.27 -1.85
N VAL A 382 16.79 4.04 -3.16
CA VAL A 382 16.71 5.08 -4.19
C VAL A 382 15.35 5.78 -4.15
N THR A 383 14.27 5.01 -3.99
CA THR A 383 12.90 5.55 -3.82
C THR A 383 12.83 6.55 -2.68
N TRP A 384 13.22 6.17 -1.46
CA TRP A 384 13.06 7.04 -0.29
C TRP A 384 13.87 8.33 -0.40
N TYR A 385 15.10 8.22 -0.89
CA TYR A 385 15.93 9.38 -1.14
C TYR A 385 15.29 10.33 -2.17
N PHE A 386 14.92 9.79 -3.34
CA PHE A 386 14.50 10.60 -4.48
C PHE A 386 13.07 11.13 -4.37
N LEU A 387 12.12 10.29 -3.93
CA LEU A 387 10.74 10.70 -3.69
C LEU A 387 10.65 11.72 -2.56
N GLY A 388 11.40 11.49 -1.46
CA GLY A 388 11.48 12.45 -0.35
C GLY A 388 12.06 13.79 -0.78
N LEU A 389 13.15 13.78 -1.54
CA LEU A 389 13.76 14.99 -2.10
C LEU A 389 12.79 15.76 -3.01
N VAL A 390 12.13 15.09 -3.94
CA VAL A 390 11.19 15.72 -4.89
C VAL A 390 9.97 16.28 -4.16
N ARG A 391 9.35 15.50 -3.25
CA ARG A 391 8.22 16.00 -2.44
C ARG A 391 8.64 17.15 -1.53
N GLY A 392 9.83 17.11 -0.95
CA GLY A 392 10.39 18.22 -0.18
C GLY A 392 10.57 19.50 -0.99
N ILE A 393 11.07 19.42 -2.22
CA ILE A 393 11.20 20.59 -3.10
C ILE A 393 9.83 21.14 -3.52
N ALA A 394 8.84 20.26 -3.77
CA ALA A 394 7.48 20.65 -4.12
C ALA A 394 6.75 21.38 -2.97
N GLU A 395 7.07 21.03 -1.72
CA GLU A 395 6.48 21.63 -0.51
C GLU A 395 7.24 22.84 0.03
N ALA A 396 8.34 23.26 -0.62
CA ALA A 396 9.12 24.38 -0.15
C ALA A 396 8.34 25.71 -0.26
N PRO A 397 8.27 26.55 0.80
CA PRO A 397 7.67 27.87 0.72
C PRO A 397 8.32 28.74 -0.37
N GLU A 398 7.56 29.70 -0.92
CA GLU A 398 8.08 30.66 -1.88
C GLU A 398 9.30 31.41 -1.33
N GLY A 399 10.36 31.54 -2.14
CA GLY A 399 11.62 32.15 -1.74
C GLY A 399 12.63 31.22 -1.06
N THR A 400 12.26 29.97 -0.72
CA THR A 400 13.19 28.98 -0.15
C THR A 400 14.25 28.56 -1.17
N ASP A 401 15.54 28.70 -0.84
CA ASP A 401 16.62 28.26 -1.74
C ASP A 401 16.72 26.74 -1.79
N THR A 402 16.25 26.19 -2.92
CA THR A 402 16.26 24.76 -3.24
C THR A 402 17.14 24.44 -4.46
N ASN A 403 18.00 25.37 -4.91
CA ASN A 403 18.76 25.21 -6.16
C ASN A 403 19.70 23.99 -6.14
N ASP A 404 20.38 23.75 -5.01
CA ASP A 404 21.28 22.60 -4.82
C ASP A 404 20.53 21.26 -4.72
N LEU A 405 19.27 21.31 -4.28
CA LEU A 405 18.35 20.17 -4.18
C LEU A 405 17.72 19.85 -5.56
N ARG A 406 17.34 20.87 -6.34
CA ARG A 406 16.87 20.71 -7.72
C ARG A 406 17.96 20.13 -8.63
N ALA A 407 19.20 20.60 -8.51
CA ALA A 407 20.34 20.02 -9.20
C ALA A 407 20.56 18.54 -8.81
N GLU A 408 20.36 18.18 -7.54
CA GLU A 408 20.45 16.79 -7.08
C GLU A 408 19.29 15.92 -7.58
N ALA A 409 18.07 16.45 -7.68
CA ALA A 409 16.93 15.75 -8.25
C ALA A 409 17.16 15.44 -9.74
N ILE A 410 17.71 16.39 -10.51
CA ILE A 410 18.09 16.18 -11.92
C ILE A 410 19.23 15.16 -12.05
N ARG A 411 20.27 15.23 -11.20
CA ARG A 411 21.35 14.23 -11.16
C ARG A 411 20.81 12.83 -10.86
N THR A 412 19.90 12.72 -9.89
CA THR A 412 19.29 11.45 -9.48
C THR A 412 18.40 10.89 -10.59
N MET A 413 17.59 11.72 -11.22
CA MET A 413 16.83 11.37 -12.43
C MET A 413 17.75 10.80 -13.52
N ASP A 414 18.81 11.53 -13.89
CA ASP A 414 19.71 11.11 -14.97
C ASP A 414 20.43 9.80 -14.67
N TRP A 415 20.72 9.53 -13.39
CA TRP A 415 21.25 8.25 -12.93
C TRP A 415 20.20 7.13 -12.98
N VAL A 416 19.01 7.30 -12.41
CA VAL A 416 17.99 6.22 -12.43
C VAL A 416 17.55 5.86 -13.85
N LEU A 417 17.47 6.83 -14.77
CA LEU A 417 17.09 6.58 -16.17
C LEU A 417 18.08 5.67 -16.92
N GLN A 418 19.36 5.64 -16.54
CA GLN A 418 20.35 4.71 -17.10
C GLN A 418 20.07 3.25 -16.73
N HIS A 419 19.33 3.01 -15.64
CA HIS A 419 19.00 1.68 -15.13
C HIS A 419 17.56 1.23 -15.44
N GLN A 420 16.73 2.09 -16.04
CA GLN A 420 15.35 1.71 -16.41
C GLN A 420 15.38 0.64 -17.50
N GLN A 421 14.71 -0.50 -17.27
CA GLN A 421 14.68 -1.61 -18.20
C GLN A 421 13.68 -1.39 -19.36
N ASP A 422 13.70 -2.26 -20.37
CA ASP A 422 12.79 -2.19 -21.52
C ASP A 422 11.31 -2.26 -21.12
N ASN A 423 10.98 -3.03 -20.08
CA ASN A 423 9.64 -3.09 -19.49
C ASN A 423 9.27 -1.87 -18.61
N GLY A 424 10.14 -0.86 -18.50
CA GLY A 424 9.91 0.36 -17.73
C GLY A 424 10.20 0.26 -16.23
N LEU A 425 10.62 -0.90 -15.72
CA LEU A 425 10.88 -1.14 -14.30
C LEU A 425 12.39 -1.12 -13.99
N TRP A 426 12.72 -1.17 -12.69
CA TRP A 426 14.09 -1.30 -12.18
C TRP A 426 14.33 -2.63 -11.48
N ARG A 427 15.57 -3.13 -11.56
CA ARG A 427 16.04 -4.25 -10.74
C ARG A 427 16.10 -3.85 -9.27
N ASN A 428 15.92 -4.82 -8.36
CA ASN A 428 16.02 -4.61 -6.92
C ASN A 428 17.38 -4.02 -6.49
N LEU A 429 18.50 -4.47 -7.08
CA LEU A 429 19.79 -3.79 -7.02
C LEU A 429 20.19 -3.40 -8.45
N PHE A 430 20.44 -2.13 -8.70
CA PHE A 430 20.62 -1.59 -10.07
C PHE A 430 21.87 -2.11 -10.78
N ASP A 431 22.91 -2.38 -10.00
CA ASP A 431 24.26 -2.77 -10.42
C ASP A 431 24.46 -4.28 -10.57
N LEU A 432 23.47 -5.11 -10.21
CA LEU A 432 23.52 -6.56 -10.34
C LEU A 432 22.56 -7.07 -11.42
N PRO A 433 23.04 -7.45 -12.63
CA PRO A 433 22.20 -7.91 -13.73
C PRO A 433 21.31 -9.13 -13.42
N SER A 434 21.74 -9.97 -12.47
CA SER A 434 21.03 -11.17 -12.00
C SER A 434 19.84 -10.89 -11.08
N GLN A 435 19.65 -9.65 -10.63
CA GLN A 435 18.50 -9.28 -9.80
C GLN A 435 17.23 -9.15 -10.65
N THR A 436 16.12 -9.70 -10.15
CA THR A 436 14.79 -9.48 -10.72
C THR A 436 14.26 -8.08 -10.39
N VAL A 437 13.25 -7.64 -11.13
CA VAL A 437 12.57 -6.35 -10.87
C VAL A 437 12.00 -6.28 -9.45
N ASP A 438 11.95 -5.07 -8.89
CA ASP A 438 11.20 -4.75 -7.66
C ASP A 438 10.11 -3.74 -8.02
N THR A 439 8.85 -4.13 -7.89
CA THR A 439 7.72 -3.25 -8.21
C THR A 439 7.58 -2.12 -7.18
N SER A 440 7.95 -2.35 -5.92
CA SER A 440 7.86 -1.34 -4.85
C SER A 440 8.85 -0.19 -5.09
N GLY A 441 10.13 -0.51 -5.33
CA GLY A 441 11.13 0.47 -5.75
C GLY A 441 10.80 1.12 -7.09
N SER A 442 10.32 0.36 -8.08
CA SER A 442 9.98 0.91 -9.40
C SER A 442 8.83 1.93 -9.32
N ALA A 443 7.76 1.62 -8.58
CA ALA A 443 6.63 2.50 -8.39
C ALA A 443 7.04 3.82 -7.73
N GLY A 444 7.84 3.76 -6.66
CA GLY A 444 8.27 4.96 -5.94
C GLY A 444 9.29 5.83 -6.68
N ILE A 445 10.21 5.23 -7.46
CA ILE A 445 11.07 5.98 -8.39
C ILE A 445 10.22 6.69 -9.45
N ALA A 446 9.24 5.99 -10.03
CA ALA A 446 8.36 6.59 -11.03
C ALA A 446 7.44 7.67 -10.44
N ALA A 447 6.98 7.53 -9.19
CA ALA A 447 6.27 8.60 -8.48
C ALA A 447 7.14 9.85 -8.34
N ALA A 448 8.41 9.70 -7.95
CA ALA A 448 9.35 10.83 -7.90
C ALA A 448 9.58 11.49 -9.27
N LEU A 449 9.66 10.69 -10.34
CA LEU A 449 9.77 11.19 -11.72
C LEU A 449 8.50 11.94 -12.17
N ALA A 450 7.32 11.41 -11.87
CA ALA A 450 6.04 12.01 -12.27
C ALA A 450 5.74 13.30 -11.49
N ILE A 451 5.88 13.28 -10.16
CA ILE A 451 5.72 14.47 -9.29
C ILE A 451 6.77 15.51 -9.69
N GLY A 452 8.03 15.11 -9.87
CA GLY A 452 9.07 16.04 -10.26
C GLY A 452 8.78 16.73 -11.60
N ALA A 453 8.17 16.03 -12.56
CA ALA A 453 7.72 16.64 -13.81
C ALA A 453 6.51 17.56 -13.63
N SER A 454 5.47 17.15 -12.88
CA SER A 454 4.26 17.97 -12.69
C SER A 454 4.54 19.28 -11.93
N GLU A 455 5.47 19.24 -10.97
CA GLU A 455 5.86 20.41 -10.17
C GLU A 455 7.00 21.24 -10.82
N GLY A 456 7.36 20.97 -12.08
CA GLY A 456 8.41 21.69 -12.80
C GLY A 456 9.82 21.58 -12.19
N ILE A 457 10.08 20.54 -11.40
CA ILE A 457 11.37 20.22 -10.78
C ILE A 457 12.27 19.46 -11.76
N LEU A 458 11.66 18.60 -12.59
CA LEU A 458 12.31 17.73 -13.57
C LEU A 458 11.78 18.01 -14.98
N PRO A 459 12.60 17.83 -16.03
CA PRO A 459 12.15 17.94 -17.42
C PRO A 459 11.21 16.79 -17.84
N GLU A 460 10.40 17.04 -18.88
CA GLU A 460 9.35 16.15 -19.41
C GLU A 460 9.78 14.69 -19.69
N ARG A 461 11.07 14.42 -19.93
CA ARG A 461 11.59 13.04 -20.04
C ARG A 461 11.33 12.19 -18.79
N ALA A 462 11.22 12.82 -17.61
CA ALA A 462 10.83 12.16 -16.37
C ALA A 462 9.40 11.62 -16.44
N ARG A 463 8.44 12.43 -16.92
CA ARG A 463 7.03 12.03 -17.14
C ARG A 463 6.91 10.87 -18.13
N THR A 464 7.67 10.94 -19.23
CA THR A 464 7.74 9.86 -20.22
C THR A 464 8.24 8.54 -19.61
N ALA A 465 9.30 8.59 -18.80
CA ALA A 465 9.82 7.41 -18.10
C ALA A 465 8.86 6.87 -17.04
N ALA A 466 8.19 7.75 -16.28
CA ALA A 466 7.20 7.37 -15.29
C ALA A 466 5.96 6.67 -15.91
N LEU A 467 5.47 7.18 -17.05
CA LEU A 467 4.40 6.55 -17.82
C LEU A 467 4.81 5.15 -18.33
N LYS A 468 6.06 4.99 -18.78
CA LYS A 468 6.61 3.68 -19.15
C LYS A 468 6.58 2.70 -17.97
N THR A 469 6.91 3.16 -16.76
CA THR A 469 6.82 2.37 -15.53
C THR A 469 5.37 2.01 -15.19
N LYS A 470 4.42 2.96 -15.24
CA LYS A 470 2.98 2.68 -15.00
C LYS A 470 2.48 1.54 -15.89
N ASN A 471 2.81 1.60 -17.19
CA ASN A 471 2.46 0.56 -18.14
C ASN A 471 3.11 -0.79 -17.76
N GLY A 472 4.40 -0.77 -17.38
CA GLY A 472 5.14 -1.95 -16.90
C GLY A 472 4.53 -2.62 -15.66
N LEU A 473 4.06 -1.84 -14.68
CA LEU A 473 3.46 -2.31 -13.42
C LEU A 473 2.17 -3.11 -13.64
N THR A 474 1.42 -2.84 -14.71
CA THR A 474 0.19 -3.59 -15.08
C THR A 474 0.41 -5.11 -15.12
N ASN A 475 1.61 -5.56 -15.51
CA ASN A 475 1.95 -6.98 -15.60
C ASN A 475 2.10 -7.66 -14.23
N PHE A 476 2.16 -6.89 -13.14
CA PHE A 476 2.40 -7.35 -11.78
C PHE A 476 1.21 -7.09 -10.84
N LEU A 477 0.10 -6.57 -11.36
CA LEU A 477 -1.17 -6.56 -10.64
C LEU A 477 -1.75 -7.97 -10.58
N THR A 478 -2.16 -8.40 -9.40
CA THR A 478 -2.99 -9.60 -9.20
C THR A 478 -4.37 -9.41 -9.85
N PRO A 479 -5.17 -10.47 -10.05
CA PRO A 479 -6.52 -10.33 -10.59
C PRO A 479 -7.41 -9.38 -9.79
N ASP A 480 -7.22 -9.31 -8.47
CA ASP A 480 -7.93 -8.42 -7.54
C ASP A 480 -7.23 -7.07 -7.28
N GLY A 481 -6.27 -6.69 -8.13
CA GLY A 481 -5.69 -5.34 -8.16
C GLY A 481 -4.55 -5.07 -7.17
N LEU A 482 -4.10 -6.05 -6.39
CA LEU A 482 -2.93 -5.87 -5.51
C LEU A 482 -1.64 -5.83 -6.35
N LEU A 483 -0.70 -4.96 -5.98
CA LEU A 483 0.62 -4.94 -6.61
C LEU A 483 1.51 -6.03 -6.00
N ALA A 484 1.73 -7.10 -6.75
CA ALA A 484 2.67 -8.17 -6.42
C ALA A 484 4.12 -7.79 -6.80
N HIS A 485 5.05 -8.72 -6.64
CA HIS A 485 6.46 -8.58 -7.00
C HIS A 485 7.23 -7.47 -6.27
N GLY A 486 6.80 -7.11 -5.05
CA GLY A 486 7.53 -6.18 -4.18
C GLY A 486 8.68 -6.87 -3.44
N THR A 487 9.77 -6.15 -3.17
CA THR A 487 10.88 -6.66 -2.35
C THR A 487 10.47 -6.79 -0.87
N PRO A 488 10.85 -7.88 -0.14
CA PRO A 488 10.58 -8.05 1.29
C PRO A 488 11.12 -6.90 2.18
N SER A 489 10.67 -6.81 3.43
CA SER A 489 11.17 -5.83 4.43
C SER A 489 12.70 -5.81 4.51
N ASN A 490 13.33 -4.64 4.70
CA ASN A 490 14.80 -4.48 4.79
C ASN A 490 15.42 -5.22 5.99
N ARG A 491 14.60 -5.66 6.96
CA ARG A 491 14.97 -6.53 8.07
C ARG A 491 15.23 -7.97 7.65
N SER A 492 14.69 -8.39 6.50
CA SER A 492 14.88 -9.72 5.94
C SER A 492 16.25 -9.83 5.26
N PRO A 493 17.03 -10.90 5.51
CA PRO A 493 18.23 -11.18 4.71
C PRO A 493 17.87 -11.47 3.24
N GLU A 494 16.60 -11.78 2.94
CA GLU A 494 16.11 -11.99 1.57
C GLU A 494 15.77 -10.67 0.83
N ALA A 495 15.87 -9.50 1.46
CA ALA A 495 15.60 -8.19 0.83
C ALA A 495 16.53 -7.88 -0.37
N GLN A 496 17.74 -8.46 -0.37
CA GLN A 496 18.69 -8.37 -1.48
C GLN A 496 18.71 -9.63 -2.37
N SER A 497 17.73 -10.52 -2.21
CA SER A 497 17.55 -11.71 -3.05
C SER A 497 16.55 -11.47 -4.19
N ASN A 498 16.26 -12.51 -4.98
CA ASN A 498 15.19 -12.50 -5.99
C ASN A 498 13.81 -12.89 -5.43
N ARG A 499 13.66 -13.16 -4.13
CA ARG A 499 12.35 -13.36 -3.49
C ARG A 499 11.51 -12.09 -3.58
N ARG A 500 10.24 -12.22 -3.94
CA ARG A 500 9.25 -11.14 -3.87
C ARG A 500 8.03 -11.57 -3.04
N VAL A 501 7.21 -10.58 -2.69
CA VAL A 501 5.99 -10.71 -1.88
C VAL A 501 4.90 -9.77 -2.42
N ILE A 502 3.64 -9.99 -1.99
CA ILE A 502 2.61 -8.96 -2.02
C ILE A 502 2.78 -8.11 -0.75
N PHE A 503 3.08 -6.82 -0.92
CA PHE A 503 3.28 -5.88 0.18
C PHE A 503 2.60 -4.56 -0.19
N PRO A 504 1.41 -4.25 0.37
CA PRO A 504 0.53 -3.20 -0.15
C PRO A 504 1.14 -1.80 -0.24
N VAL A 505 2.21 -1.48 0.49
CA VAL A 505 2.93 -0.20 0.37
C VAL A 505 3.33 0.17 -1.08
N GLY A 506 3.57 -0.82 -1.96
CA GLY A 506 3.81 -0.56 -3.39
C GLY A 506 2.59 0.05 -4.11
N MET A 507 1.38 -0.19 -3.62
CA MET A 507 0.15 0.41 -4.13
C MET A 507 0.10 1.90 -3.77
N GLY A 508 0.45 2.29 -2.55
CA GLY A 508 0.54 3.70 -2.15
C GLY A 508 1.49 4.51 -3.03
N LEU A 509 2.67 3.96 -3.32
CA LEU A 509 3.63 4.56 -4.25
C LEU A 509 3.08 4.62 -5.69
N THR A 510 2.35 3.60 -6.13
CA THR A 510 1.73 3.57 -7.46
C THR A 510 0.58 4.58 -7.59
N ALA A 511 -0.14 4.85 -6.50
CA ALA A 511 -1.23 5.83 -6.45
C ALA A 511 -0.68 7.26 -6.61
N GLN A 512 0.43 7.57 -5.93
CA GLN A 512 1.15 8.83 -6.10
C GLN A 512 1.64 9.02 -7.55
N LEU A 513 2.14 7.96 -8.18
CA LEU A 513 2.52 7.95 -9.60
C LEU A 513 1.31 8.24 -10.52
N ILE A 514 0.18 7.57 -10.31
CA ILE A 514 -1.03 7.78 -11.12
C ILE A 514 -1.53 9.22 -10.97
N ALA A 515 -1.67 9.71 -9.74
CA ALA A 515 -2.15 11.06 -9.47
C ALA A 515 -1.27 12.14 -10.14
N ALA A 516 0.07 12.01 -10.04
CA ALA A 516 0.99 12.93 -10.70
C ALA A 516 1.00 12.83 -12.23
N LEU A 517 0.67 11.67 -12.80
CA LEU A 517 0.45 11.51 -14.24
C LEU A 517 -0.89 12.11 -14.72
N GLU A 518 -1.86 12.35 -13.84
CA GLU A 518 -3.13 13.00 -14.16
C GLU A 518 -3.09 14.53 -14.03
N LYS A 519 -2.19 15.06 -13.19
CA LYS A 519 -1.83 16.50 -13.20
C LYS A 519 -1.35 16.91 -14.60
N LYS A 520 -1.87 18.05 -15.09
CA LYS A 520 -1.69 18.59 -16.45
C LYS A 520 -0.57 19.62 -16.53
#